data_AF-A0A2I0SJF1-F1
#
_entry.id   AF-A0A2I0SJF1-F1
#
_cell.length_a   1.000
_cell.length_b   1.000
_cell.length_c   1.000
_cell.angle_alpha   90.00
_cell.angle_beta   90.00
_cell.angle_gamma   90.00
#
_symmetry.space_group_name_H-M   'P 1'
#
loop_
_entity.id
_entity.type
_entity.pdbx_description
1 polymer ?
#
loop_
_entity_poly.entity_id
_entity_poly.type
_entity_poly.pdbx_seq_one_letter_code
_entity_poly.pdbx_strand_id
1 'polypeptide(L)'
;MAATAQTSAPAAEPQPGLRERKKIKTRIAIREATYRLIERQGYDATTIEQIAEAAEVSPSTVFRYFPTKEDIVLTDEYDPLLEQELRERPADEPWFDSLRHVLRKAVGIDTSEDPEVSRLRTRLMVEVPAVRSRMMESMSVTGRLLSRAIAERSGRDPDSLEVRVFAMSLIGGLMETSLYWAETGQGDDLADLVERAVNVMEHGLVPRNPEDRGAPA
;
A
#
# COMPACT_ATOMS: atom_id res chain seq x y z
N MET A 1 -35.04 16.32 45.60
CA MET A 1 -34.37 16.79 44.38
C MET A 1 -33.45 15.68 43.88
N ALA A 2 -33.93 14.84 42.97
CA ALA A 2 -33.11 13.81 42.31
C ALA A 2 -32.83 14.28 40.88
N ALA A 3 -31.57 14.60 40.59
CA ALA A 3 -31.11 15.02 39.27
C ALA A 3 -30.85 13.78 38.42
N THR A 4 -31.60 13.65 37.34
CA THR A 4 -31.40 12.68 36.26
C THR A 4 -30.17 13.06 35.44
N ALA A 5 -29.11 12.24 35.48
CA ALA A 5 -28.03 12.32 34.50
C ALA A 5 -28.38 11.39 33.32
N GLN A 6 -28.75 11.99 32.19
CA GLN A 6 -28.86 11.28 30.91
C GLN A 6 -27.45 11.06 30.37
N THR A 7 -27.03 9.80 30.30
CA THR A 7 -25.84 9.37 29.56
C THR A 7 -26.18 9.42 28.07
N SER A 8 -25.69 10.44 27.37
CA SER A 8 -25.69 10.51 25.91
C SER A 8 -24.76 9.43 25.35
N ALA A 9 -25.32 8.53 24.54
CA ALA A 9 -24.57 7.53 23.77
C ALA A 9 -23.65 8.20 22.73
N PRO A 10 -22.50 7.59 22.36
CA PRO A 10 -21.59 8.16 21.39
C PRO A 10 -22.24 8.24 20.00
N ALA A 11 -22.05 9.37 19.31
CA ALA A 11 -22.57 9.61 17.98
C ALA A 11 -22.01 8.58 16.99
N ALA A 12 -22.89 7.86 16.31
CA ALA A 12 -22.55 6.94 15.23
C ALA A 12 -21.84 7.70 14.10
N GLU A 13 -20.73 7.13 13.61
CA GLU A 13 -19.98 7.66 12.48
C GLU A 13 -20.88 7.88 11.24
N PRO A 14 -20.69 8.99 10.50
CA PRO A 14 -21.55 9.33 9.38
C PRO A 14 -21.42 8.30 8.26
N GLN A 15 -22.48 7.52 8.03
CA GLN A 15 -22.52 6.57 6.92
C GLN A 15 -22.28 7.29 5.58
N PRO A 16 -21.42 6.77 4.69
CA PRO A 16 -21.12 7.40 3.41
C PRO A 16 -22.40 7.55 2.58
N GLY A 17 -22.64 8.77 2.09
CA GLY A 17 -23.82 9.10 1.27
C GLY A 17 -23.89 8.29 -0.02
N LEU A 18 -25.08 8.20 -0.62
CA LEU A 18 -25.34 7.40 -1.83
C LEU A 18 -24.35 7.68 -2.99
N ARG A 19 -23.87 8.92 -3.09
CA ARG A 19 -22.87 9.32 -4.10
C ARG A 19 -21.50 8.69 -3.85
N GLU A 20 -21.04 8.64 -2.61
CA GLU A 20 -19.75 8.05 -2.25
C GLU A 20 -19.80 6.52 -2.41
N ARG A 21 -20.91 5.90 -2.01
CA ARG A 21 -21.13 4.46 -2.25
C ARG A 21 -21.12 4.10 -3.74
N LYS A 22 -21.77 4.91 -4.58
CA LYS A 22 -21.75 4.71 -6.04
C LYS A 22 -20.35 4.88 -6.61
N LYS A 23 -19.61 5.88 -6.13
CA LYS A 23 -18.22 6.14 -6.53
C LYS A 23 -17.31 4.95 -6.23
N ILE A 24 -17.38 4.42 -5.00
CA ILE A 24 -16.62 3.24 -4.57
C ILE A 24 -17.00 2.01 -5.42
N LYS A 25 -18.30 1.73 -5.58
CA LYS A 25 -18.77 0.62 -6.41
C LYS A 25 -18.26 0.66 -7.84
N THR A 26 -18.29 1.82 -8.48
CA THR A 26 -17.75 1.97 -9.85
C THR A 26 -16.25 1.73 -9.89
N ARG A 27 -15.51 2.22 -8.88
CA ARG A 27 -14.06 2.03 -8.80
C ARG A 27 -13.69 0.55 -8.66
N ILE A 28 -14.39 -0.18 -7.78
CA ILE A 28 -14.23 -1.62 -7.59
C ILE A 28 -14.53 -2.38 -8.89
N ALA A 29 -15.66 -2.10 -9.54
CA ALA A 29 -16.04 -2.77 -10.79
C ALA A 29 -14.99 -2.61 -11.91
N ILE A 30 -14.39 -1.42 -12.03
CA ILE A 30 -13.30 -1.16 -12.98
C ILE A 30 -12.08 -2.04 -12.64
N ARG A 31 -11.64 -2.08 -11.36
CA ARG A 31 -10.49 -2.90 -10.94
C ARG A 31 -10.72 -4.39 -11.19
N GLU A 32 -11.86 -4.91 -10.76
CA GLU A 32 -12.20 -6.33 -10.97
C GLU A 32 -12.22 -6.71 -12.45
N ALA A 33 -12.77 -5.84 -13.30
CA ALA A 33 -12.75 -6.05 -14.76
C ALA A 33 -11.33 -6.04 -15.31
N THR A 34 -10.48 -5.11 -14.86
CA THR A 34 -9.08 -5.01 -15.26
C THR A 34 -8.29 -6.26 -14.88
N TYR A 35 -8.34 -6.69 -13.61
CA TYR A 35 -7.60 -7.88 -13.16
C TYR A 35 -8.04 -9.14 -13.91
N ARG A 36 -9.35 -9.35 -14.05
CA ARG A 36 -9.90 -10.48 -14.81
C ARG A 36 -9.45 -10.51 -16.28
N LEU A 37 -9.36 -9.35 -16.94
CA LEU A 37 -8.90 -9.28 -18.32
C LEU A 37 -7.39 -9.53 -18.40
N ILE A 38 -6.59 -8.90 -17.54
CA ILE A 38 -5.14 -9.09 -17.51
C ILE A 38 -4.79 -10.57 -17.28
N GLU A 39 -5.49 -11.27 -16.39
CA GLU A 39 -5.27 -12.70 -16.17
C GLU A 39 -5.57 -13.54 -17.41
N ARG A 40 -6.58 -13.16 -18.20
CA ARG A 40 -7.01 -13.94 -19.38
C ARG A 40 -6.14 -13.72 -20.60
N GLN A 41 -5.71 -12.48 -20.84
CA GLN A 41 -5.08 -12.11 -22.12
C GLN A 41 -3.77 -11.32 -21.95
N GLY A 42 -3.32 -11.06 -20.72
CA GLY A 42 -2.12 -10.31 -20.42
C GLY A 42 -2.35 -8.79 -20.32
N TYR A 43 -1.37 -8.09 -19.74
CA TYR A 43 -1.44 -6.65 -19.51
C TYR A 43 -1.50 -5.85 -20.80
N ASP A 44 -0.59 -6.12 -21.74
CA ASP A 44 -0.46 -5.32 -22.96
C ASP A 44 -1.67 -5.45 -23.90
N ALA A 45 -2.26 -6.64 -23.97
CA ALA A 45 -3.44 -6.89 -24.79
C ALA A 45 -4.75 -6.36 -24.17
N THR A 46 -4.73 -5.92 -22.91
CA THR A 46 -5.90 -5.35 -22.22
C THR A 46 -6.00 -3.85 -22.48
N THR A 47 -7.08 -3.40 -23.12
CA THR A 47 -7.32 -1.97 -23.43
C THR A 47 -8.32 -1.33 -22.47
N ILE A 48 -8.31 0.00 -22.40
CA ILE A 48 -9.27 0.76 -21.57
C ILE A 48 -10.71 0.58 -22.06
N GLU A 49 -10.91 0.42 -23.36
CA GLU A 49 -12.21 0.18 -23.97
C GLU A 49 -12.80 -1.15 -23.51
N GLN A 50 -11.98 -2.21 -23.51
CA GLN A 50 -12.39 -3.53 -23.02
C GLN A 50 -12.69 -3.51 -21.52
N ILE A 51 -11.87 -2.80 -20.73
CA ILE A 51 -12.12 -2.60 -19.30
C ILE A 51 -13.44 -1.88 -19.08
N ALA A 52 -13.69 -0.80 -19.82
CA ALA A 52 -14.90 0.00 -19.71
C ALA A 52 -16.15 -0.82 -20.05
N GLU A 53 -16.11 -1.59 -21.14
CA GLU A 53 -17.17 -2.52 -21.54
C GLU A 53 -17.43 -3.57 -20.45
N ALA A 54 -16.37 -4.22 -19.97
CA ALA A 54 -16.47 -5.26 -18.94
C ALA A 54 -16.90 -4.75 -17.55
N ALA A 55 -16.75 -3.44 -17.29
CA ALA A 55 -17.20 -2.78 -16.07
C ALA A 55 -18.52 -2.01 -16.26
N GLU A 56 -19.16 -2.11 -17.43
CA GLU A 56 -20.42 -1.43 -17.77
C GLU A 56 -20.36 0.10 -17.59
N VAL A 57 -19.24 0.72 -17.98
CA VAL A 57 -19.02 2.17 -17.94
C VAL A 57 -18.45 2.69 -19.26
N SER A 58 -18.41 4.01 -19.42
CA SER A 58 -17.71 4.63 -20.56
C SER A 58 -16.19 4.65 -20.35
N PRO A 59 -15.36 4.64 -21.42
CA PRO A 59 -13.92 4.88 -21.32
C PRO A 59 -13.58 6.20 -20.60
N SER A 60 -14.37 7.25 -20.86
CA SER A 60 -14.25 8.53 -20.16
C SER A 60 -14.52 8.43 -18.66
N THR A 61 -15.35 7.48 -18.22
CA THR A 61 -15.57 7.19 -16.81
C THR A 61 -14.38 6.47 -16.22
N VAL A 62 -13.76 5.52 -16.93
CA VAL A 62 -12.50 4.89 -16.49
C VAL A 62 -11.42 5.94 -16.29
N PHE A 63 -11.15 6.79 -17.29
CA PHE A 63 -10.14 7.86 -17.19
C PHE A 63 -10.42 8.87 -16.08
N ARG A 64 -11.69 9.12 -15.76
CA ARG A 64 -12.07 9.99 -14.63
C ARG A 64 -11.66 9.40 -13.28
N TYR A 65 -11.66 8.08 -13.14
CA TYR A 65 -11.26 7.39 -11.91
C TYR A 65 -9.78 7.01 -11.86
N PHE A 66 -9.20 6.74 -13.03
CA PHE A 66 -7.84 6.25 -13.20
C PHE A 66 -7.23 6.89 -14.45
N PRO A 67 -6.36 7.89 -14.30
CA PRO A 67 -5.74 8.59 -15.43
C PRO A 67 -5.01 7.67 -16.40
N THR A 68 -4.40 6.59 -15.89
CA THR A 68 -3.70 5.59 -16.71
C THR A 68 -4.15 4.15 -16.41
N LYS A 69 -3.77 3.19 -17.26
CA LYS A 69 -4.02 1.76 -17.01
C LYS A 69 -3.18 1.26 -15.82
N GLU A 70 -1.97 1.81 -15.67
CA GLU A 70 -1.08 1.56 -14.55
C GLU A 70 -1.73 2.01 -13.23
N ASP A 71 -2.44 3.14 -13.23
CA ASP A 71 -3.17 3.62 -12.06
C ASP A 71 -4.27 2.63 -11.62
N ILE A 72 -4.88 1.88 -12.54
CA ILE A 72 -5.88 0.86 -12.16
C ILE A 72 -5.21 -0.30 -11.42
N VAL A 73 -3.99 -0.67 -11.83
CA VAL A 73 -3.22 -1.76 -11.22
C VAL A 73 -2.64 -1.34 -9.87
N LEU A 74 -2.13 -0.12 -9.78
CA LEU A 74 -1.36 0.37 -8.64
C LEU A 74 -2.21 1.05 -7.57
N THR A 75 -3.33 1.68 -7.95
CA THR A 75 -4.10 2.45 -6.98
C THR A 75 -4.95 1.50 -6.16
N ASP A 76 -4.40 1.10 -5.04
CA ASP A 76 -5.21 0.62 -3.94
C ASP A 76 -5.97 1.77 -3.30
N GLU A 77 -7.06 1.45 -2.60
CA GLU A 77 -7.78 2.42 -1.76
C GLU A 77 -6.93 2.87 -0.55
N TYR A 78 -5.66 2.45 -0.49
CA TYR A 78 -4.78 2.51 0.67
C TYR A 78 -3.55 3.43 0.55
N ASP A 79 -3.32 4.12 -0.57
CA ASP A 79 -2.27 5.16 -0.65
C ASP A 79 -2.44 6.29 0.40
N PRO A 80 -3.67 6.77 0.72
CA PRO A 80 -3.89 7.67 1.86
C PRO A 80 -3.84 6.97 3.23
N LEU A 81 -3.81 5.64 3.26
CA LEU A 81 -3.89 4.87 4.51
C LEU A 81 -2.56 4.90 5.28
N LEU A 82 -1.41 4.93 4.62
CA LEU A 82 -0.11 4.87 5.33
C LEU A 82 0.15 6.11 6.17
N GLU A 83 -0.18 7.30 5.65
CA GLU A 83 -0.07 8.55 6.41
C GLU A 83 -1.05 8.56 7.59
N GLN A 84 -2.30 8.16 7.34
CA GLN A 84 -3.32 8.08 8.38
C GLN A 84 -2.93 7.06 9.47
N GLU A 85 -2.48 5.87 9.08
CA GLU A 85 -2.10 4.80 9.98
C GLU A 85 -0.95 5.24 10.89
N LEU A 86 0.08 5.87 10.31
CA LEU A 86 1.21 6.38 11.07
C LEU A 86 0.81 7.50 12.03
N ARG A 87 -0.19 8.32 11.66
CA ARG A 87 -0.74 9.38 12.51
C ARG A 87 -1.60 8.83 13.66
N GLU A 88 -2.31 7.72 13.43
CA GLU A 88 -3.14 7.04 14.45
C GLU A 88 -2.31 6.25 15.48
N ARG A 89 -1.02 5.97 15.21
CA ARG A 89 -0.13 5.32 16.18
C ARG A 89 0.11 6.19 17.42
N PRO A 90 0.21 5.61 18.64
CA PRO A 90 0.56 6.35 19.86
C PRO A 90 1.88 7.11 19.69
N ALA A 91 1.94 8.36 20.16
CA ALA A 91 3.12 9.22 19.98
C ALA A 91 4.35 8.75 20.78
N ASP A 92 4.13 7.99 21.85
CA ASP A 92 5.11 7.42 22.76
C ASP A 92 5.56 6.00 22.37
N GLU A 93 4.99 5.43 21.32
CA GLU A 93 5.39 4.12 20.81
C GLU A 93 6.79 4.16 20.17
N PRO A 94 7.64 3.13 20.37
CA PRO A 94 8.89 2.98 19.64
C PRO A 94 8.67 3.05 18.14
N TRP A 95 9.51 3.83 17.47
CA TRP A 95 9.32 4.14 16.06
C TRP A 95 9.23 2.89 15.16
N PHE A 96 10.06 1.88 15.42
CA PHE A 96 10.07 0.65 14.63
C PHE A 96 8.84 -0.23 14.85
N ASP A 97 8.14 -0.10 15.98
CA ASP A 97 6.87 -0.81 16.20
C ASP A 97 5.75 -0.18 15.37
N SER A 98 5.68 1.16 15.34
CA SER A 98 4.82 1.89 14.40
C SER A 98 5.12 1.51 12.95
N LEU A 99 6.40 1.32 12.61
CA LEU A 99 6.81 0.93 11.27
C LEU A 99 6.39 -0.50 10.89
N ARG A 100 6.60 -1.49 11.78
CA ARG A 100 6.15 -2.88 11.58
C ARG A 100 4.67 -2.90 11.25
N HIS A 101 3.87 -2.19 12.06
CA HIS A 101 2.44 -2.09 11.88
C HIS A 101 2.06 -1.49 10.51
N VAL A 102 2.65 -0.35 10.16
CA VAL A 102 2.36 0.33 8.88
C VAL A 102 2.76 -0.52 7.68
N LEU A 103 3.94 -1.16 7.69
CA LEU A 103 4.40 -1.99 6.57
C LEU A 103 3.58 -3.25 6.40
N ARG A 104 3.19 -3.94 7.49
CA ARG A 104 2.31 -5.12 7.41
C ARG A 104 0.97 -4.80 6.78
N LYS A 105 0.39 -3.64 7.14
CA LYS A 105 -0.86 -3.16 6.54
C LYS A 105 -0.66 -2.77 5.07
N ALA A 106 0.48 -2.16 4.72
CA ALA A 106 0.81 -1.73 3.36
C ALA A 106 0.90 -2.90 2.36
N VAL A 107 1.44 -4.04 2.79
CA VAL A 107 1.56 -5.24 1.95
C VAL A 107 0.29 -6.11 1.94
N GLY A 108 -0.77 -5.68 2.64
CA GLY A 108 -2.04 -6.38 2.66
C GLY A 108 -2.09 -7.61 3.55
N ILE A 109 -1.14 -7.81 4.48
CA ILE A 109 -1.16 -8.94 5.42
C ILE A 109 -2.42 -8.90 6.31
N ASP A 110 -2.89 -7.70 6.63
CA ASP A 110 -4.09 -7.48 7.45
C ASP A 110 -5.28 -6.93 6.64
N THR A 111 -5.20 -6.94 5.30
CA THR A 111 -6.31 -6.51 4.44
C THR A 111 -7.16 -7.71 4.01
N SER A 112 -8.43 -7.47 3.73
CA SER A 112 -9.32 -8.46 3.12
C SER A 112 -9.13 -8.58 1.60
N GLU A 113 -7.98 -8.17 1.07
CA GLU A 113 -7.70 -8.24 -0.37
C GLU A 113 -7.49 -9.70 -0.79
N ASP A 114 -7.97 -10.04 -1.99
CA ASP A 114 -7.80 -11.37 -2.54
C ASP A 114 -6.30 -11.65 -2.77
N PRO A 115 -5.72 -12.73 -2.21
CA PRO A 115 -4.33 -13.10 -2.43
C PRO A 115 -3.93 -13.15 -3.90
N GLU A 116 -4.82 -13.57 -4.81
CA GLU A 116 -4.52 -13.64 -6.24
C GLU A 116 -4.34 -12.25 -6.87
N VAL A 117 -5.08 -11.24 -6.40
CA VAL A 117 -4.93 -9.85 -6.84
C VAL A 117 -3.58 -9.29 -6.42
N SER A 118 -3.18 -9.54 -5.17
CA SER A 118 -1.86 -9.15 -4.66
C SER A 118 -0.73 -9.79 -5.47
N ARG A 119 -0.83 -11.10 -5.75
CA ARG A 119 0.12 -11.85 -6.59
C ARG A 119 0.20 -11.27 -8.01
N LEU A 120 -0.94 -11.00 -8.64
CA LEU A 120 -1.00 -10.41 -9.97
C LEU A 120 -0.33 -9.04 -9.98
N ARG A 121 -0.62 -8.18 -8.99
CA ARG A 121 -0.04 -6.84 -8.89
C ARG A 121 1.49 -6.91 -8.79
N THR A 122 2.00 -7.75 -7.90
CA THR A 122 3.45 -7.90 -7.70
C THR A 122 4.13 -8.46 -8.96
N ARG A 123 3.51 -9.43 -9.64
CA ARG A 123 3.99 -9.91 -10.95
C ARG A 123 4.05 -8.78 -11.99
N LEU A 124 3.01 -7.96 -12.09
CA LEU A 124 2.99 -6.84 -13.05
C LEU A 124 4.06 -5.78 -12.73
N MET A 125 4.41 -5.58 -11.46
CA MET A 125 5.51 -4.68 -11.05
C MET A 125 6.88 -5.20 -11.54
N VAL A 126 7.08 -6.52 -11.56
CA VAL A 126 8.31 -7.15 -12.05
C VAL A 126 8.34 -7.14 -13.59
N GLU A 127 7.26 -7.61 -14.22
CA GLU A 127 7.23 -7.91 -15.65
C GLU A 127 6.97 -6.68 -16.54
N VAL A 128 6.24 -5.66 -16.05
CA VAL A 128 5.79 -4.53 -16.86
C VAL A 128 6.50 -3.22 -16.49
N PRO A 129 7.43 -2.71 -17.32
CA PRO A 129 8.20 -1.50 -17.02
C PRO A 129 7.36 -0.24 -16.80
N ALA A 130 6.20 -0.13 -17.47
CA ALA A 130 5.28 1.01 -17.31
C ALA A 130 4.65 1.03 -15.91
N VAL A 131 4.21 -0.14 -15.42
CA VAL A 131 3.66 -0.29 -14.06
C VAL A 131 4.75 0.03 -13.03
N ARG A 132 5.96 -0.51 -13.20
CA ARG A 132 7.08 -0.19 -12.30
C ARG A 132 7.41 1.30 -12.28
N SER A 133 7.49 1.95 -13.44
CA SER A 133 7.77 3.39 -13.54
C SER A 133 6.70 4.22 -12.81
N ARG A 134 5.43 3.88 -13.03
CA ARG A 134 4.31 4.59 -12.39
C ARG A 134 4.29 4.38 -10.87
N MET A 135 4.66 3.20 -10.39
CA MET A 135 4.81 2.91 -8.97
C MET A 135 5.87 3.81 -8.33
N MET A 136 7.05 3.94 -8.95
CA MET A 136 8.11 4.82 -8.45
C MET A 136 7.66 6.28 -8.38
N GLU A 137 6.85 6.74 -9.36
CA GLU A 137 6.26 8.07 -9.34
C GLU A 137 5.26 8.24 -8.18
N SER A 138 4.35 7.27 -7.97
CA SER A 138 3.41 7.30 -6.85
C SER A 138 4.15 7.32 -5.50
N MET A 139 5.16 6.47 -5.36
CA MET A 139 6.01 6.40 -4.18
C MET A 139 6.73 7.71 -3.87
N SER A 140 7.17 8.46 -4.88
CA SER A 140 7.73 9.80 -4.66
C SER A 140 6.72 10.76 -4.03
N VAL A 141 5.44 10.66 -4.41
CA VAL A 141 4.35 11.43 -3.80
C VAL A 141 4.12 10.98 -2.36
N THR A 142 3.96 9.67 -2.15
CA THR A 142 3.73 9.07 -0.82
C THR A 142 4.88 9.35 0.15
N GLY A 143 6.13 9.36 -0.33
CA GLY A 143 7.31 9.69 0.48
C GLY A 143 7.28 11.10 1.05
N ARG A 144 6.73 12.06 0.30
CA ARG A 144 6.53 13.43 0.80
C ARG A 144 5.45 13.49 1.90
N LEU A 145 4.40 12.68 1.78
CA LEU A 145 3.36 12.59 2.81
C LEU A 145 3.90 11.93 4.08
N LEU A 146 4.61 10.81 3.94
CA LEU A 146 5.29 10.14 5.06
C LEU A 146 6.29 11.07 5.75
N SER A 147 7.06 11.85 4.99
CA SER A 147 8.03 12.80 5.56
C SER A 147 7.36 13.81 6.51
N ARG A 148 6.14 14.27 6.20
CA ARG A 148 5.37 15.16 7.09
C ARG A 148 4.95 14.46 8.38
N ALA A 149 4.40 13.25 8.28
CA ALA A 149 3.99 12.48 9.46
C ALA A 149 5.21 12.13 10.35
N ILE A 150 6.35 11.78 9.75
CA ILE A 150 7.61 11.53 10.47
C ILE A 150 8.10 12.79 11.18
N ALA A 151 8.08 13.93 10.50
CA ALA A 151 8.48 15.21 11.07
C ALA A 151 7.61 15.62 12.27
N GLU A 152 6.28 15.49 12.13
CA GLU A 152 5.32 15.76 13.21
C GLU A 152 5.62 14.93 14.46
N ARG A 153 5.90 13.64 14.30
CA ARG A 153 6.19 12.71 15.42
C ARG A 153 7.59 12.91 16.02
N SER A 154 8.58 13.26 15.19
CA SER A 154 9.97 13.39 15.63
C SER A 154 10.37 14.81 16.06
N GLY A 155 9.50 15.81 15.86
CA GLY A 155 9.79 17.22 16.10
C GLY A 155 10.88 17.79 15.17
N ARG A 156 11.07 17.18 13.99
CA ARG A 156 12.08 17.57 13.00
C ARG A 156 11.46 18.37 11.84
N ASP A 157 12.32 19.01 11.06
CA ASP A 157 11.93 19.61 9.79
C ASP A 157 11.58 18.51 8.76
N PRO A 158 10.39 18.52 8.12
CA PRO A 158 10.03 17.57 7.06
C PRO A 158 10.97 17.61 5.85
N ASP A 159 11.71 18.70 5.66
CA ASP A 159 12.69 18.85 4.58
C ASP A 159 14.12 18.49 4.98
N SER A 160 14.36 18.12 6.24
CA SER A 160 15.67 17.65 6.71
C SER A 160 16.11 16.37 6.01
N LEU A 161 17.43 16.23 5.83
CA LEU A 161 18.02 15.05 5.18
C LEU A 161 17.61 13.77 5.91
N GLU A 162 17.63 13.78 7.25
CA GLU A 162 17.32 12.63 8.08
C GLU A 162 15.88 12.16 7.89
N VAL A 163 14.90 13.08 7.86
CA VAL A 163 13.50 12.72 7.62
C VAL A 163 13.30 12.15 6.22
N ARG A 164 13.91 12.79 5.21
CA ARG A 164 13.81 12.34 3.81
C ARG A 164 14.45 10.98 3.58
N VAL A 165 15.66 10.76 4.11
CA VAL A 165 16.33 9.45 4.05
C VAL A 165 15.47 8.41 4.72
N PHE A 166 15.01 8.70 5.94
CA PHE A 166 14.19 7.76 6.70
C PHE A 166 12.91 7.38 5.95
N ALA A 167 12.15 8.36 5.45
CA ALA A 167 10.93 8.12 4.67
C ALA A 167 11.19 7.26 3.42
N MET A 168 12.26 7.55 2.68
CA MET A 168 12.61 6.80 1.47
C MET A 168 13.15 5.41 1.77
N SER A 169 13.80 5.20 2.92
CA SER A 169 14.18 3.86 3.37
C SER A 169 12.96 2.97 3.62
N LEU A 170 11.87 3.52 4.18
CA LEU A 170 10.62 2.77 4.38
C LEU A 170 10.01 2.34 3.05
N ILE A 171 9.95 3.28 2.10
CA ILE A 171 9.41 3.04 0.75
C ILE A 171 10.25 2.00 0.01
N GLY A 172 11.57 2.13 0.06
CA GLY A 172 12.49 1.16 -0.53
C GLY A 172 12.32 -0.21 0.11
N GLY A 173 12.22 -0.29 1.44
CA GLY A 173 11.98 -1.53 2.16
C GLY A 173 10.68 -2.22 1.71
N LEU A 174 9.58 -1.48 1.61
CA LEU A 174 8.30 -2.00 1.12
C LEU A 174 8.39 -2.53 -0.32
N MET A 175 9.04 -1.75 -1.20
CA MET A 175 9.23 -2.10 -2.61
C MET A 175 10.05 -3.37 -2.76
N GLU A 176 11.24 -3.41 -2.16
CA GLU A 176 12.16 -4.54 -2.26
C GLU A 176 11.59 -5.80 -1.60
N THR A 177 10.86 -5.67 -0.49
CA THR A 177 10.13 -6.79 0.13
C THR A 177 9.13 -7.41 -0.83
N SER A 178 8.35 -6.56 -1.52
CA SER A 178 7.34 -7.02 -2.48
C SER A 178 7.99 -7.66 -3.71
N LEU A 179 9.03 -7.04 -4.27
CA LEU A 179 9.75 -7.56 -5.43
C LEU A 179 10.44 -8.88 -5.12
N TYR A 180 11.17 -8.96 -3.99
CA TYR A 180 11.84 -10.17 -3.55
C TYR A 180 10.84 -11.33 -3.40
N TRP A 181 9.70 -11.09 -2.77
CA TRP A 181 8.66 -12.09 -2.60
C TRP A 181 8.11 -12.62 -3.93
N ALA A 182 7.94 -11.75 -4.94
CA ALA A 182 7.56 -12.20 -6.29
C ALA A 182 8.66 -13.00 -6.99
N GLU A 183 9.92 -12.59 -6.85
CA GLU A 183 11.06 -13.25 -7.50
C GLU A 183 11.34 -14.63 -6.91
N THR A 184 11.16 -14.83 -5.60
CA THR A 184 11.42 -16.13 -4.93
C THR A 184 10.26 -17.12 -5.03
N GLY A 185 9.25 -16.82 -5.85
CA GLY A 185 8.11 -17.72 -6.06
C GLY A 185 7.21 -17.86 -4.84
N GLN A 186 7.23 -16.88 -3.93
CA GLN A 186 6.31 -16.78 -2.80
C GLN A 186 6.40 -17.97 -1.81
N GLY A 187 7.56 -18.62 -1.74
CA GLY A 187 7.83 -19.70 -0.78
C GLY A 187 7.96 -19.21 0.66
N ASP A 188 8.34 -17.94 0.84
CA ASP A 188 8.43 -17.27 2.14
C ASP A 188 7.12 -16.56 2.48
N ASP A 189 6.79 -16.51 3.77
CA ASP A 189 5.68 -15.69 4.26
C ASP A 189 6.05 -14.20 4.10
N LEU A 190 5.19 -13.44 3.43
CA LEU A 190 5.36 -12.00 3.23
C LEU A 190 5.48 -11.26 4.57
N ALA A 191 4.85 -11.77 5.63
CA ALA A 191 5.01 -11.25 6.99
C ALA A 191 6.44 -11.39 7.51
N ASP A 192 7.07 -12.53 7.29
CA ASP A 192 8.45 -12.77 7.71
C ASP A 192 9.42 -11.88 6.92
N LEU A 193 9.15 -11.66 5.63
CA LEU A 193 9.94 -10.74 4.81
C LEU A 193 9.82 -9.28 5.28
N VAL A 194 8.62 -8.84 5.68
CA VAL A 194 8.43 -7.51 6.29
C VAL A 194 9.24 -7.38 7.58
N GLU A 195 9.20 -8.38 8.47
CA GLU A 195 9.99 -8.35 9.70
C GLU A 195 11.50 -8.32 9.43
N ARG A 196 11.97 -9.09 8.44
CA ARG A 196 13.37 -9.03 7.99
C ARG A 196 13.75 -7.64 7.48
N ALA A 197 12.90 -7.02 6.66
CA ALA A 197 13.14 -5.68 6.13
C ALA A 197 13.19 -4.62 7.24
N VAL A 198 12.26 -4.68 8.21
CA VAL A 198 12.29 -3.78 9.38
C VAL A 198 13.55 -3.98 10.21
N ASN A 199 13.94 -5.22 10.47
CA ASN A 199 15.17 -5.51 11.23
C ASN A 199 16.41 -4.94 10.56
N VAL A 200 16.50 -5.01 9.23
CA VAL A 200 17.59 -4.38 8.46
C VAL A 200 17.54 -2.85 8.57
N MET A 201 16.35 -2.24 8.55
CA MET A 201 16.22 -0.78 8.74
C MET A 201 16.58 -0.33 10.16
N GLU A 202 16.29 -1.16 11.17
CA GLU A 202 16.55 -0.86 12.59
C GLU A 202 18.02 -1.04 12.97
N HIS A 203 18.64 -2.13 12.52
CA HIS A 203 19.96 -2.56 12.99
C HIS A 203 21.05 -2.50 11.91
N GLY A 204 20.69 -2.21 10.66
CA GLY A 204 21.57 -2.33 9.50
C GLY A 204 21.83 -3.78 9.09
N LEU A 205 22.73 -3.96 8.13
CA LEU A 205 23.17 -5.29 7.70
C LEU A 205 24.18 -5.86 8.71
N VAL A 206 23.68 -6.66 9.65
CA VAL A 206 24.55 -7.39 10.60
C VAL A 206 25.34 -8.45 9.82
N PRO A 207 26.68 -8.52 9.95
CA PRO A 207 27.48 -9.52 9.26
C PRO A 207 27.00 -10.93 9.61
N ARG A 208 26.68 -11.75 8.60
CA ARG A 208 26.37 -13.16 8.84
C ARG A 208 27.62 -13.85 9.43
N ASN A 209 27.42 -14.58 10.51
CA ASN A 209 28.47 -15.41 11.08
C ASN A 209 28.90 -16.44 9.99
N PRO A 210 30.19 -16.69 9.76
CA PRO A 210 30.65 -17.56 8.66
C PRO A 210 30.07 -18.98 8.69
N GLU A 211 29.60 -19.41 9.86
CA GLU A 211 29.02 -20.73 10.13
C GLU A 211 27.57 -20.87 9.65
N ASP A 212 26.83 -19.77 9.46
CA ASP A 212 25.41 -19.77 9.05
C ASP A 212 25.20 -19.71 7.53
N ARG A 213 26.27 -19.83 6.73
CA ARG A 213 26.19 -19.75 5.24
C ARG A 213 25.39 -20.88 4.58
N GLY A 214 24.96 -21.90 5.33
CA GLY A 214 24.23 -23.05 4.83
C GLY A 214 22.70 -23.02 5.03
N ALA A 215 22.16 -22.08 5.79
CA ALA A 215 20.72 -21.97 5.99
C ALA A 215 20.08 -21.12 4.86
N PRO A 216 18.92 -21.53 4.31
CA PRO A 216 18.20 -20.70 3.34
C PRO A 216 17.87 -19.33 3.95
N ALA A 217 17.94 -18.31 3.09
CA ALA A 217 18.05 -16.91 3.48
C ALA A 217 16.77 -16.27 3.96
#